data_AF-A0A1V5HIU9-F1
#
_entry.id   AF-A0A1V5HIU9-F1
#
_cell.length_a   1.000
_cell.length_b   1.000
_cell.length_c   1.000
_cell.angle_alpha   90.00
_cell.angle_beta   90.00
_cell.angle_gamma   90.00
#
_symmetry.space_group_name_H-M   'P 1'
#
loop_
_entity.id
_entity.type
_entity.pdbx_description
1 polymer ?
#
loop_
_entity_poly.entity_id
_entity_poly.type
_entity_poly.pdbx_seq_one_letter_code
_entity_poly.pdbx_strand_id
1 'polypeptide(L)' 'MLISVVEERAIERGKEIGKNERALAVASRMLDAGEPREKILDYTGIAPEELDRLAANRRN' A
#
# COMPACT_ATOMS: atom_id res chain seq x y z
N MET A 1 7.99 -30.31 -10.83
CA MET A 1 8.71 -29.07 -11.18
C MET A 1 9.25 -28.48 -9.89
N LEU A 2 10.57 -28.47 -9.69
CA LEU A 2 11.19 -27.65 -8.64
C LEU A 2 11.38 -26.25 -9.21
N ILE A 3 10.57 -25.30 -8.74
CA ILE A 3 10.85 -23.88 -8.95
C ILE A 3 12.15 -23.57 -8.20
N SER A 4 13.06 -22.83 -8.83
CA SER A 4 14.32 -22.48 -8.19
C SER A 4 14.10 -21.49 -7.04
N VAL A 5 14.96 -21.51 -6.02
CA VAL A 5 14.90 -20.56 -4.88
C VAL A 5 14.89 -19.10 -5.34
N VAL A 6 15.47 -18.81 -6.51
CA VAL A 6 15.47 -17.47 -7.13
C VAL A 6 14.09 -17.09 -7.64
N GLU A 7 13.39 -18.01 -8.29
CA GLU A 7 12.02 -17.78 -8.78
C GLU A 7 11.01 -17.66 -7.63
N GLU A 8 11.17 -18.44 -6.55
CA GLU A 8 10.36 -18.28 -5.33
C GLU A 8 10.50 -16.87 -4.74
N ARG A 9 11.74 -16.38 -4.58
CA ARG A 9 12.00 -15.02 -4.07
C ARG A 9 11.44 -13.92 -4.99
N ALA A 10 11.49 -14.13 -6.30
CA ALA A 10 10.93 -13.18 -7.26
C ALA A 10 9.39 -13.13 -7.17
N ILE A 11 8.74 -14.28 -7.02
CA ILE A 11 7.29 -14.39 -6.83
C ILE A 11 6.87 -13.76 -5.50
N GLU A 12 7.61 -14.00 -4.41
CA GLU A 12 7.35 -13.38 -3.11
C GLU A 12 7.45 -11.86 -3.17
N ARG A 13 8.54 -11.33 -3.74
CA ARG A 13 8.69 -9.87 -3.94
C ARG A 13 7.56 -9.29 -4.78
N GLY A 14 7.16 -9.96 -5.86
CA GLY A 14 6.04 -9.52 -6.68
C GLY A 14 4.72 -9.47 -5.91
N LYS A 15 4.47 -10.45 -5.03
CA LYS A 15 3.29 -10.46 -4.15
C LYS A 15 3.32 -9.34 -3.11
N GLU A 16 4.48 -9.04 -2.53
CA GLU A 16 4.64 -7.94 -1.57
C GLU A 16 4.43 -6.57 -2.23
N ILE A 17 5.02 -6.35 -3.40
CA ILE A 17 4.82 -5.12 -4.19
C ILE A 17 3.33 -4.95 -4.51
N GLY A 18 2.68 -5.98 -5.03
CA GLY A 18 1.25 -5.91 -5.37
C GLY A 18 0.33 -5.71 -4.16
N LYS A 19 0.71 -6.21 -2.97
CA LYS A 19 0.00 -5.92 -1.72
C LYS A 19 0.16 -4.45 -1.33
N ASN A 20 1.37 -3.91 -1.41
CA ASN A 20 1.62 -2.52 -1.05
C ASN A 20 0.90 -1.54 -2.01
N GLU A 21 0.96 -1.79 -3.32
CA GLU A 21 0.23 -1.00 -4.31
C GLU A 21 -1.29 -1.01 -4.07
N ARG A 22 -1.86 -2.16 -3.69
CA ARG A 22 -3.28 -2.25 -3.32
C ARG A 22 -3.59 -1.46 -2.05
N ALA A 23 -2.75 -1.55 -1.02
CA ALA A 23 -2.95 -0.83 0.23
C ALA A 23 -2.93 0.69 0.01
N LEU A 24 -1.98 1.20 -0.78
CA LEU A 24 -1.89 2.61 -1.19
C LEU A 24 -3.13 3.05 -1.99
N ALA A 25 -3.62 2.23 -2.92
CA ALA A 25 -4.81 2.55 -3.70
C ALA A 25 -6.08 2.63 -2.83
N VAL A 26 -6.21 1.75 -1.84
CA VAL A 26 -7.32 1.81 -0.87
C VAL A 26 -7.20 3.04 0.02
N ALA A 27 -6.00 3.32 0.56
CA ALA A 27 -5.75 4.48 1.40
C ALA A 27 -6.05 5.80 0.66
N SER A 28 -5.68 5.87 -0.63
CA SER A 28 -6.01 6.99 -1.49
C SER A 28 -7.51 7.22 -1.58
N ARG A 29 -8.30 6.18 -1.86
CA ARG A 29 -9.77 6.29 -1.96
C ARG A 29 -10.41 6.70 -0.64
N MET A 30 -9.91 6.18 0.48
CA MET A 30 -10.41 6.56 1.81
C MET A 30 -10.09 8.02 2.14
N LEU A 31 -8.89 8.48 1.77
CA LEU A 31 -8.52 9.91 1.85
C LEU A 31 -9.47 10.79 1.02
N ASP A 32 -9.77 10.38 -0.21
CA ASP A 32 -10.69 11.10 -1.09
C ASP A 32 -12.12 11.12 -0.54
N ALA A 33 -12.51 10.07 0.20
CA ALA A 33 -13.79 10.00 0.91
C ALA A 33 -13.82 10.81 2.22
N GLY A 34 -12.70 11.43 2.62
CA GLY A 34 -12.61 12.20 3.87
C GLY A 34 -12.56 11.33 5.13
N GLU A 35 -12.17 10.06 5.02
CA GLU A 35 -12.07 9.17 6.17
C GLU A 35 -10.99 9.63 7.16
N PRO A 36 -11.16 9.36 8.46
CA PRO A 36 -10.17 9.73 9.47
C PRO A 36 -8.81 9.06 9.26
N ARG A 37 -7.72 9.80 9.48
CA ARG A 37 -6.34 9.32 9.33
C ARG A 37 -6.11 7.97 10.04
N GLU A 38 -6.53 7.87 11.30
CA GLU A 38 -6.38 6.66 12.13
C GLU A 38 -7.05 5.45 11.48
N LYS A 39 -8.30 5.60 11.01
CA LYS A 39 -9.05 4.54 10.30
C LYS A 39 -8.33 4.09 9.03
N ILE A 40 -7.72 5.01 8.30
CA ILE A 40 -7.00 4.68 7.06
C ILE A 40 -5.77 3.84 7.39
N LEU A 41 -4.99 4.24 8.41
CA LEU A 41 -3.80 3.50 8.85
C LEU A 41 -4.17 2.10 9.36
N ASP A 42 -5.19 2.00 10.22
CA ASP A 42 -5.64 0.72 10.77
C ASP A 42 -6.15 -0.24 9.70
N TYR A 43 -6.91 0.27 8.71
CA TYR A 43 -7.54 -0.57 7.70
C TYR A 43 -6.58 -0.99 6.58
N THR A 44 -5.63 -0.13 6.22
CA THR A 44 -4.73 -0.38 5.08
C THR A 44 -3.37 -0.90 5.51
N GLY A 45 -2.96 -0.65 6.75
CA GLY A 45 -1.66 -1.05 7.29
C GLY A 45 -0.47 -0.33 6.65
N ILE A 46 -0.69 0.75 5.88
CA ILE A 46 0.40 1.53 5.27
C ILE A 46 1.13 2.35 6.33
N ALA A 47 2.35 2.78 6.00
CA ALA A 47 3.10 3.63 6.90
C ALA A 47 2.47 5.04 7.01
N PRO A 48 2.48 5.68 8.20
CA PRO A 48 2.00 7.05 8.38
C PRO A 48 2.56 8.04 7.36
N GLU A 49 3.84 7.89 7.01
CA GLU A 49 4.56 8.72 6.04
C GLU A 49 4.05 8.54 4.61
N GLU A 50 3.64 7.33 4.23
CA GLU A 50 3.03 7.06 2.92
C GLU A 50 1.66 7.75 2.82
N LEU A 51 0.89 7.72 3.91
CA LEU A 51 -0.38 8.43 3.98
C LEU A 51 -0.19 9.95 3.90
N ASP A 52 0.85 10.50 4.54
CA ASP A 52 1.18 11.93 4.46
C ASP A 52 1.58 12.35 3.04
N ARG A 53 2.34 11.52 2.32
CA ARG A 53 2.66 11.77 0.90
C ARG A 53 1.41 11.78 0.03
N LEU A 54 0.49 10.83 0.25
CA LEU A 54 -0.78 10.80 -0.45
C LEU A 54 -1.58 12.08 -0.18
N ALA A 55 -1.68 12.53 1.07
CA ALA A 55 -2.39 13.76 1.42
C ALA A 55 -1.72 15.02 0.84
N ALA A 56 -0.38 15.09 0.86
CA ALA A 56 0.38 16.22 0.31
C ALA A 56 0.17 16.37 -1.20
N ASN A 57 0.13 15.27 -1.96
CA ASN A 57 -0.10 15.30 -3.40
C ASN A 57 -1.46 15.88 -3.83
N ARG A 58 -2.44 15.98 -2.91
CA ARG A 58 -3.77 16.56 -3.17
C ARG A 58 -3.87 18.06 -2.91
N ARG A 59 -2.89 18.62 -2.19
CA ARG A 59 -2.85 20.05 -1.83
C ARG A 59 -2.11 20.90 -2.86
N ASN A 60 -1.45 20.26 -3.82
CA ASN A 60 -0.86 20.88 -5.01
C ASN A 60 -1.87 20.86 -6.15
#